data_AF-A0A524KBR9-F1
#
_entry.id   AF-A0A524KBR9-F1
#
_cell.length_a   1.000
_cell.length_b   1.000
_cell.length_c   1.000
_cell.angle_alpha   90.00
_cell.angle_beta   90.00
_cell.angle_gamma   90.00
#
_symmetry.space_group_name_H-M   'P 1'
#
loop_
_entity.id
_entity.type
_entity.pdbx_description
1 polymer ?
#
loop_
_entity_poly.entity_id
_entity_poly.type
_entity_poly.pdbx_seq_one_letter_code
_entity_poly.pdbx_strand_id
1 'polypeptide(L)'
;MPSARSYSLSELVETSGFDRRTIVYYIQSGLLPKVGRRGPHTRYPEECLTRLLFIKGVKSLQAEGQLLTATLAEIGRALTARDHAGIRDLLDRNLPVDELEGLFAQDAAPTPAVAAPAPAPPVPAPAAPLIAEAAPQGVRGPSGDRRSYGLADAGIRKRFGTEPPEAPVPATVDHEDAHPGLPGLPGLPGLNPDNFEQQAPATPGEATLDGDLGHLLRELEVRPILNARRSPPGAPEQWTEIPITGRVYLSIRGLSTEDAPIAEAVARVLKRALRTRASPTSA
;
A
#
# COMPACT_ATOMS: atom_id res chain seq x y z
N MET A 1 -25.01 4.61 -36.54
CA MET A 1 -23.82 4.20 -35.77
C MET A 1 -23.21 5.46 -35.16
N PRO A 2 -23.34 5.70 -33.84
CA PRO A 2 -22.74 6.87 -33.23
C PRO A 2 -21.22 6.82 -33.47
N SER A 3 -20.66 7.85 -34.08
CA SER A 3 -19.22 7.96 -34.33
C SER A 3 -18.49 7.84 -33.00
N ALA A 4 -17.65 6.81 -32.85
CA ALA A 4 -16.91 6.56 -31.63
C ALA A 4 -16.02 7.78 -31.33
N ARG A 5 -16.42 8.56 -30.32
CA ARG A 5 -15.65 9.74 -29.91
C ARG A 5 -14.26 9.27 -29.50
N SER A 6 -13.27 10.00 -29.98
CA SER A 6 -11.87 9.66 -29.81
C SER A 6 -11.15 10.81 -29.12
N TYR A 7 -10.47 10.52 -28.02
CA TYR A 7 -9.85 11.51 -27.15
C TYR A 7 -8.34 11.53 -27.31
N SER A 8 -7.71 12.69 -27.22
CA SER A 8 -6.26 12.79 -27.02
C SER A 8 -5.90 12.45 -25.57
N LEU A 9 -4.62 12.15 -25.32
CA LEU A 9 -4.15 11.90 -23.95
C LEU A 9 -4.37 13.11 -23.03
N SER A 10 -4.18 14.33 -23.56
CA SER A 10 -4.40 15.57 -22.82
C SER A 10 -5.89 15.75 -22.46
N GLU A 11 -6.80 15.46 -23.40
CA GLU A 11 -8.25 15.50 -23.13
C GLU A 11 -8.65 14.47 -22.07
N LEU A 12 -8.06 13.27 -22.06
CA LEU A 12 -8.30 12.29 -21.00
C LEU A 12 -7.82 12.80 -19.63
N VAL A 13 -6.65 13.44 -19.56
CA VAL A 13 -6.13 14.04 -18.31
C VAL A 13 -7.08 15.12 -17.81
N GLU A 14 -7.48 16.05 -18.69
CA GLU A 14 -8.36 17.16 -18.35
C GLU A 14 -9.74 16.67 -17.88
N THR A 15 -10.34 15.74 -18.63
CA THR A 15 -11.71 15.28 -18.34
C THR A 15 -11.77 14.33 -17.14
N SER A 16 -10.82 13.42 -17.01
CA SER A 16 -10.82 12.46 -15.90
C SER A 16 -10.23 13.03 -14.61
N GLY A 17 -9.27 13.96 -14.71
CA GLY A 17 -8.49 14.46 -13.58
C GLY A 17 -7.37 13.53 -13.13
N PHE A 18 -7.11 12.42 -13.83
CA PHE A 18 -5.93 11.59 -13.59
C PHE A 18 -4.70 12.19 -14.27
N ASP A 19 -3.54 12.10 -13.62
CA ASP A 19 -2.29 12.50 -14.25
C ASP A 19 -1.90 11.57 -15.41
N ARG A 20 -1.06 12.09 -16.30
CA ARG A 20 -0.60 11.37 -17.50
C ARG A 20 0.07 10.03 -17.18
N ARG A 21 0.87 9.96 -16.11
CA ARG A 21 1.61 8.74 -15.71
C ARG A 21 0.64 7.69 -15.20
N THR A 22 -0.38 8.07 -14.43
CA THR A 22 -1.43 7.15 -13.97
C THR A 22 -2.23 6.55 -15.12
N ILE A 23 -2.63 7.35 -16.11
CA ILE A 23 -3.34 6.85 -17.30
C ILE A 23 -2.46 5.83 -18.06
N VAL A 24 -1.17 6.13 -18.26
CA VAL A 24 -0.22 5.20 -18.90
C VAL A 24 -0.07 3.91 -18.10
N TYR A 25 0.02 4.02 -16.77
CA TYR A 25 0.07 2.86 -15.88
C TYR A 25 -1.18 1.98 -16.04
N TYR A 26 -2.38 2.57 -16.08
CA TYR A 26 -3.63 1.82 -16.27
C TYR A 26 -3.74 1.14 -17.64
N ILE A 27 -3.14 1.72 -18.69
CA ILE A 27 -3.02 1.07 -20.00
C ILE A 27 -2.06 -0.12 -19.92
N GLN A 28 -0.94 0.03 -19.21
CA GLN A 28 0.07 -1.02 -19.07
C GLN A 28 -0.41 -2.20 -18.22
N SER A 29 -1.16 -1.92 -17.15
CA SER A 29 -1.75 -2.94 -16.27
C SER A 29 -2.99 -3.62 -16.87
N GLY A 30 -3.46 -3.17 -18.03
CA GLY A 30 -4.61 -3.76 -18.72
C GLY A 30 -5.97 -3.31 -18.20
N LEU A 31 -6.03 -2.31 -17.33
CA LEU A 31 -7.30 -1.71 -16.87
C LEU A 31 -8.00 -0.94 -18.00
N LEU A 32 -7.21 -0.34 -18.89
CA LEU A 32 -7.70 0.38 -20.07
C LEU A 32 -7.36 -0.37 -21.37
N PRO A 33 -8.24 -0.29 -22.39
CA PRO A 33 -7.98 -0.85 -23.72
C PRO A 33 -6.64 -0.38 -24.30
N LYS A 34 -5.88 -1.31 -24.89
CA LYS A 34 -4.63 -0.98 -25.58
C LYS A 34 -4.94 -0.33 -26.93
N VAL A 35 -4.45 0.88 -27.14
CA VAL A 35 -4.47 1.56 -28.43
C VAL A 35 -3.28 1.11 -29.28
N GLY A 36 -3.53 0.75 -30.54
CA GLY A 36 -2.52 0.10 -31.39
C GLY A 36 -1.29 0.97 -31.67
N ARG A 37 -1.48 2.21 -32.11
CA ARG A 37 -0.37 3.12 -32.44
C ARG A 37 -0.01 3.99 -31.24
N ARG A 38 1.25 3.93 -30.80
CA ARG A 38 1.82 4.84 -29.79
C ARG A 38 2.50 6.01 -30.47
N GLY A 39 2.26 7.23 -29.98
CA GLY A 39 2.90 8.44 -30.49
C GLY A 39 2.17 9.75 -30.12
N PRO A 40 2.71 10.91 -30.56
CA PRO A 40 2.21 12.25 -30.21
C PRO A 40 0.75 12.55 -30.59
N HIS A 41 0.13 11.73 -31.43
CA HIS A 41 -1.26 11.90 -31.87
C HIS A 41 -2.10 10.63 -31.65
N THR A 42 -1.74 9.84 -30.63
CA THR A 42 -2.52 8.66 -30.26
C THR A 42 -3.92 9.08 -29.85
N ARG A 43 -4.93 8.47 -30.47
CA ARG A 43 -6.33 8.68 -30.15
C ARG A 43 -6.85 7.50 -29.35
N TYR A 44 -7.51 7.79 -28.24
CA TYR A 44 -8.08 6.82 -27.32
C TYR A 44 -9.59 6.75 -27.52
N PRO A 45 -10.18 5.55 -27.58
CA PRO A 45 -11.63 5.42 -27.70
C PRO A 45 -12.34 5.98 -26.46
N GLU A 46 -13.61 6.36 -26.60
CA GLU A 46 -14.48 6.79 -25.50
C GLU A 46 -14.56 5.77 -24.35
N GLU A 47 -14.36 4.49 -24.65
CA GLU A 47 -14.26 3.44 -23.64
C GLU A 47 -13.17 3.74 -22.61
N CYS A 48 -12.01 4.28 -23.02
CA CYS A 48 -10.95 4.66 -22.08
C CYS A 48 -11.43 5.73 -21.09
N LEU A 49 -12.16 6.74 -21.57
CA LEU A 49 -12.69 7.79 -20.70
C LEU A 49 -13.74 7.23 -19.73
N THR A 50 -14.63 6.38 -20.23
CA THR A 50 -15.70 5.77 -19.43
C THR A 50 -15.12 4.92 -18.29
N ARG A 51 -14.13 4.08 -18.60
CA ARG A 51 -13.41 3.29 -17.58
C ARG A 51 -12.66 4.17 -16.57
N LEU A 52 -12.06 5.28 -17.00
CA LEU A 52 -11.40 6.23 -16.09
C LEU A 52 -12.39 6.88 -15.13
N LEU A 53 -13.55 7.34 -15.61
CA LEU A 53 -14.58 7.93 -14.76
C LEU A 53 -15.13 6.92 -13.76
N PHE A 54 -15.28 5.65 -14.16
CA PHE A 54 -15.63 4.57 -13.23
C PHE A 54 -14.59 4.40 -12.12
N ILE A 55 -13.30 4.30 -12.47
CA ILE A 55 -12.21 4.18 -11.49
C ILE A 55 -12.21 5.38 -10.52
N LYS A 56 -12.43 6.58 -11.04
CA LYS A 56 -12.52 7.80 -10.21
C LYS A 56 -13.69 7.72 -9.23
N GLY A 57 -14.88 7.38 -9.69
CA GLY A 57 -16.06 7.29 -8.84
C GLY A 57 -15.93 6.23 -7.76
N VAL A 58 -15.39 5.05 -8.08
CA VAL A 58 -15.09 4.01 -7.07
C VAL A 58 -14.11 4.53 -6.02
N LYS A 59 -13.05 5.23 -6.44
CA LYS A 59 -12.08 5.84 -5.50
C LYS A 59 -12.70 6.92 -4.62
N SER A 60 -13.61 7.74 -5.16
CA SER A 60 -14.34 8.74 -4.39
C SER A 60 -15.22 8.09 -3.32
N LEU A 61 -15.99 7.05 -3.68
CA LEU A 61 -16.82 6.29 -2.73
C LEU A 61 -16.00 5.64 -1.61
N GLN A 62 -14.79 5.15 -1.93
CA GLN A 62 -13.86 4.63 -0.92
C GLN A 62 -13.34 5.72 0.01
N ALA A 63 -13.00 6.89 -0.52
CA ALA A 63 -12.52 8.03 0.27
C ALA A 63 -13.60 8.57 1.21
N GLU A 64 -14.87 8.48 0.80
CA GLU A 64 -16.04 8.83 1.60
C GLU A 64 -16.44 7.71 2.59
N GLY A 65 -15.79 6.55 2.54
CA GLY A 65 -16.09 5.40 3.40
C GLY A 65 -17.41 4.69 3.09
N GLN A 66 -18.03 4.99 1.95
CA GLN A 66 -19.27 4.35 1.51
C GLN A 66 -19.04 2.96 0.91
N LEU A 67 -17.86 2.73 0.36
CA LEU A 67 -17.48 1.47 -0.25
C LEU A 67 -16.24 0.89 0.46
N LEU A 68 -16.22 -0.42 0.66
CA LEU A 68 -15.03 -1.14 1.13
C LEU A 68 -13.82 -0.88 0.20
N THR A 69 -12.62 -1.07 0.73
CA THR A 69 -11.36 -0.88 0.00
C THR A 69 -11.22 -1.92 -1.12
N ALA A 70 -11.79 -1.63 -2.28
CA ALA A 70 -11.60 -2.39 -3.51
C ALA A 70 -10.20 -2.14 -4.08
N THR A 71 -9.50 -3.23 -4.36
CA THR A 71 -8.18 -3.27 -4.95
C THR A 71 -8.22 -2.96 -6.46
N LEU A 72 -7.10 -2.55 -7.03
CA LEU A 72 -7.00 -2.34 -8.49
C LEU A 72 -7.30 -3.60 -9.30
N ALA A 73 -7.03 -4.79 -8.75
CA ALA A 73 -7.33 -6.06 -9.40
C ALA A 73 -8.84 -6.34 -9.44
N GLU A 74 -9.57 -6.04 -8.36
CA GLU A 74 -11.04 -6.12 -8.32
C GLU A 74 -11.68 -5.14 -9.29
N ILE A 75 -11.18 -3.90 -9.34
CA ILE A 75 -11.61 -2.90 -10.32
C ILE A 75 -11.35 -3.40 -11.75
N GLY A 76 -10.16 -3.95 -12.03
CA GLY A 76 -9.83 -4.51 -13.34
C GLY A 76 -10.75 -5.68 -13.75
N ARG A 77 -11.12 -6.54 -12.79
CA ARG A 77 -12.08 -7.63 -13.02
C ARG A 77 -13.48 -7.11 -13.32
N ALA A 78 -13.98 -6.18 -12.50
CA ALA A 78 -15.26 -5.50 -12.73
C ALA A 78 -15.35 -4.86 -14.12
N LEU A 79 -14.28 -4.18 -14.55
CA LEU A 79 -14.17 -3.56 -15.88
C LEU A 79 -14.06 -4.57 -17.04
N THR A 80 -13.77 -5.84 -16.76
CA THR A 80 -13.71 -6.92 -17.75
C THR A 80 -15.01 -7.70 -17.80
N ALA A 81 -15.69 -7.85 -16.66
CA ALA A 81 -16.96 -8.53 -16.53
C ALA A 81 -18.12 -7.73 -17.16
N ARG A 82 -18.04 -6.40 -17.14
CA ARG A 82 -19.02 -5.51 -17.80
C ARG A 82 -18.45 -4.91 -19.08
N ASP A 83 -19.30 -4.81 -20.09
CA ASP A 83 -18.99 -4.11 -21.32
C ASP A 83 -19.03 -2.58 -21.12
N HIS A 84 -18.59 -1.85 -22.15
CA HIS A 84 -18.58 -0.38 -22.12
C HIS A 84 -19.95 0.23 -21.83
N ALA A 85 -21.02 -0.35 -22.39
CA ALA A 85 -22.38 0.12 -22.18
C ALA A 85 -22.85 -0.08 -20.73
N GLY A 86 -22.56 -1.24 -20.14
CA GLY A 86 -22.92 -1.53 -18.74
C GLY A 86 -22.16 -0.67 -17.72
N ILE A 87 -20.92 -0.28 -18.02
CA ILE A 87 -20.16 0.67 -17.17
C ILE A 87 -20.75 2.08 -17.30
N ARG A 88 -21.14 2.48 -18.52
CA ARG A 88 -21.78 3.79 -18.75
C ARG A 88 -23.11 3.91 -18.01
N ASP A 89 -23.95 2.88 -18.08
CA ASP A 89 -25.21 2.83 -17.34
C ASP A 89 -24.99 2.99 -15.82
N LEU A 90 -23.98 2.33 -15.26
CA LEU A 90 -23.62 2.51 -13.84
C LEU A 90 -23.22 3.95 -13.52
N LEU A 91 -22.44 4.61 -14.40
CA LEU A 91 -22.05 6.00 -14.21
C LEU A 91 -23.24 6.96 -14.30
N ASP A 92 -24.15 6.74 -15.24
CA ASP A 92 -25.36 7.54 -15.41
C ASP A 92 -26.31 7.42 -14.21
N ARG A 93 -26.30 6.26 -13.54
CA ARG A 93 -27.01 6.01 -12.27
C ARG A 93 -26.23 6.43 -11.03
N ASN A 94 -25.13 7.15 -11.20
CA ASN A 94 -24.27 7.66 -10.13
C ASN A 94 -23.69 6.56 -9.22
N LEU A 95 -23.31 5.42 -9.81
CA LEU A 95 -22.58 4.33 -9.14
C LEU A 95 -23.27 3.82 -7.86
N PRO A 96 -24.44 3.15 -7.97
CA PRO A 96 -25.14 2.63 -6.80
C PRO A 96 -24.24 1.66 -6.00
N VAL A 97 -24.03 1.97 -4.72
CA VAL A 97 -23.10 1.27 -3.83
C VAL A 97 -23.46 -0.22 -3.71
N ASP A 98 -24.75 -0.54 -3.54
CA ASP A 98 -25.21 -1.94 -3.41
C ASP A 98 -24.85 -2.80 -4.63
N GLU A 99 -24.92 -2.25 -5.84
CA GLU A 99 -24.54 -2.96 -7.07
C GLU A 99 -23.03 -3.10 -7.20
N LEU A 100 -22.27 -2.09 -6.77
CA LEU A 100 -20.82 -2.16 -6.74
C LEU A 100 -20.34 -3.20 -5.72
N GLU A 101 -20.94 -3.24 -4.54
CA GLU A 101 -20.65 -4.27 -3.54
C GLU A 101 -20.97 -5.66 -4.08
N GLY A 102 -22.13 -5.84 -4.73
CA GLY A 102 -22.47 -7.10 -5.40
C GLY A 102 -21.45 -7.49 -6.49
N LEU A 103 -21.00 -6.52 -7.29
CA LEU A 103 -19.99 -6.72 -8.34
C LEU A 103 -18.64 -7.14 -7.77
N PHE A 104 -18.21 -6.55 -6.66
CA PHE A 104 -16.95 -6.90 -6.02
C PHE A 104 -17.05 -8.16 -5.15
N ALA A 105 -18.22 -8.47 -4.59
CA ALA A 105 -18.47 -9.63 -3.75
C ALA A 105 -18.65 -10.93 -4.55
N GLN A 106 -19.33 -10.89 -5.71
CA GLN A 106 -19.54 -12.07 -6.56
C GLN A 106 -18.22 -12.72 -7.01
N ASP A 107 -17.17 -11.92 -7.15
CA ASP A 107 -15.85 -12.37 -7.60
C ASP A 107 -14.80 -12.50 -6.49
N ALA A 108 -15.21 -12.31 -5.23
CA ALA A 108 -14.44 -12.70 -4.06
C ALA A 108 -14.52 -14.22 -3.77
N ALA A 109 -15.21 -14.97 -4.64
CA ALA A 109 -15.16 -16.43 -4.61
C ALA A 109 -13.71 -16.90 -4.50
N PRO A 110 -13.40 -17.81 -3.56
CA PRO A 110 -12.04 -18.16 -3.24
C PRO A 110 -11.38 -18.69 -4.51
N THR A 111 -10.31 -18.03 -4.95
CA THR A 111 -9.33 -18.63 -5.86
C THR A 111 -9.11 -20.05 -5.31
N PRO A 112 -9.47 -21.11 -6.06
CA PRO A 112 -9.33 -22.47 -5.55
C PRO A 112 -7.89 -22.57 -5.08
N ALA A 113 -7.74 -22.86 -3.78
CA ALA A 113 -6.46 -22.93 -3.12
C ALA A 113 -5.51 -23.62 -4.08
N VAL A 114 -4.47 -22.92 -4.53
CA VAL A 114 -3.37 -23.51 -5.27
C VAL A 114 -3.04 -24.77 -4.49
N ALA A 115 -3.40 -25.91 -5.08
CA ALA A 115 -3.16 -27.20 -4.48
C ALA A 115 -1.70 -27.16 -4.09
N ALA A 116 -1.44 -27.36 -2.79
CA ALA A 116 -0.09 -27.43 -2.26
C ALA A 116 0.75 -28.21 -3.30
N PRO A 117 1.86 -27.65 -3.79
CA PRO A 117 2.66 -28.33 -4.81
C PRO A 117 2.89 -29.73 -4.29
N ALA A 118 2.38 -30.73 -5.03
CA ALA A 118 2.53 -32.13 -4.67
C ALA A 118 4.01 -32.35 -4.29
N PRO A 119 4.29 -33.05 -3.18
CA PRO A 119 5.67 -33.30 -2.76
C PRO A 119 6.41 -33.85 -3.97
N ALA A 120 7.46 -33.13 -4.39
CA ALA A 120 8.26 -33.50 -5.55
C ALA A 120 8.65 -34.98 -5.40
N PRO A 121 8.49 -35.81 -6.44
CA PRO A 121 8.99 -37.18 -6.40
C PRO A 121 10.48 -37.14 -6.04
N PRO A 122 10.98 -38.04 -5.17
CA PRO A 122 12.37 -38.06 -4.76
C PRO A 122 13.23 -38.21 -6.01
N VAL A 123 14.06 -37.20 -6.28
CA VAL A 123 15.05 -37.25 -7.35
C VAL A 123 16.02 -38.39 -6.99
N PRO A 124 16.16 -39.44 -7.83
CA PRO A 124 17.13 -40.49 -7.57
C PRO A 124 18.54 -39.89 -7.62
N ALA A 125 19.34 -40.24 -6.62
CA ALA A 125 20.72 -39.82 -6.47
C ALA A 125 21.52 -40.10 -7.76
N PRO A 126 22.33 -39.15 -8.25
CA PRO A 126 23.22 -39.41 -9.38
C PRO A 126 24.26 -40.45 -8.96
N ALA A 127 24.16 -41.64 -9.55
CA ALA A 127 25.19 -42.65 -9.50
C ALA A 127 26.48 -42.07 -10.09
N ALA A 128 27.54 -42.12 -9.29
CA ALA A 128 28.89 -41.77 -9.70
C ALA A 128 29.33 -42.66 -10.88
N PRO A 129 29.79 -42.09 -12.00
CA PRO A 129 30.58 -42.85 -12.94
C PRO A 129 32.03 -42.88 -12.46
N LEU A 130 32.44 -44.04 -11.93
CA LEU A 130 33.80 -44.54 -12.11
C LEU A 130 34.02 -44.70 -13.63
N ILE A 131 35.04 -44.05 -14.20
CA ILE A 131 35.85 -44.58 -15.33
C ILE A 131 37.09 -43.67 -15.53
N ALA A 132 38.23 -44.33 -15.32
CA ALA A 132 39.51 -44.30 -16.02
C ALA A 132 40.07 -42.99 -16.62
N GLU A 133 41.15 -42.57 -15.97
CA GLU A 133 42.42 -42.07 -16.50
C GLU A 133 42.79 -42.59 -17.91
N ALA A 134 42.93 -41.65 -18.87
CA ALA A 134 43.78 -41.79 -20.05
C ALA A 134 44.27 -40.42 -20.54
N ALA A 135 45.55 -40.38 -20.90
CA ALA A 135 46.41 -39.23 -21.15
C ALA A 135 46.07 -38.39 -22.42
N PRO A 136 46.75 -37.24 -22.66
CA PRO A 136 46.29 -36.16 -23.53
C PRO A 136 46.85 -36.23 -24.95
N GLN A 137 46.07 -35.79 -25.94
CA GLN A 137 46.61 -35.33 -27.23
C GLN A 137 45.94 -34.02 -27.64
N GLY A 138 46.80 -33.03 -27.88
CA GLY A 138 46.42 -31.68 -28.22
C GLY A 138 45.92 -31.56 -29.66
N VAL A 139 44.98 -30.64 -29.85
CA VAL A 139 44.72 -30.03 -31.15
C VAL A 139 44.58 -28.53 -30.93
N ARG A 140 45.60 -27.81 -31.42
CA ARG A 140 45.58 -26.36 -31.67
C ARG A 140 44.50 -26.08 -32.71
N GLY A 141 43.55 -25.19 -32.38
CA GLY A 141 42.59 -24.60 -33.31
C GLY A 141 42.52 -23.08 -33.10
N PRO A 142 42.27 -22.29 -34.16
CA PRO A 142 42.83 -20.95 -34.31
C PRO A 142 42.08 -19.86 -33.55
N SER A 143 42.88 -18.95 -33.02
CA SER A 143 42.53 -17.66 -32.43
C SER A 143 41.64 -16.84 -33.38
N GLY A 144 40.35 -16.76 -33.05
CA GLY A 144 39.42 -15.77 -33.58
C GLY A 144 39.07 -14.77 -32.47
N ASP A 145 39.31 -13.49 -32.76
CA ASP A 145 39.13 -12.32 -31.91
C ASP A 145 37.98 -12.38 -30.91
N ARG A 146 38.32 -12.65 -29.64
CA ARG A 146 37.49 -12.22 -28.51
C ARG A 146 37.62 -10.71 -28.41
N ARG A 147 36.66 -10.01 -29.03
CA ARG A 147 36.36 -8.62 -28.71
C ARG A 147 35.93 -8.56 -27.24
N SER A 148 36.91 -8.36 -26.38
CA SER A 148 36.72 -7.84 -25.02
C SER A 148 36.10 -6.46 -25.15
N TYR A 149 34.78 -6.37 -24.90
CA TYR A 149 34.17 -5.09 -24.58
C TYR A 149 34.78 -4.62 -23.26
N GLY A 150 35.71 -3.68 -23.38
CA GLY A 150 36.37 -3.01 -22.27
C GLY A 150 35.35 -2.39 -21.34
N LEU A 151 35.32 -2.92 -20.12
CA LEU A 151 34.76 -2.27 -18.95
C LEU A 151 35.78 -1.21 -18.47
N ALA A 152 35.95 -0.14 -19.24
CA ALA A 152 36.84 0.96 -18.88
C ALA A 152 36.39 2.24 -19.59
N ASP A 153 35.46 2.96 -18.95
CA ASP A 153 35.51 4.42 -18.74
C ASP A 153 34.16 4.89 -18.17
N ALA A 154 33.96 4.70 -16.87
CA ALA A 154 33.02 5.51 -16.11
C ALA A 154 33.87 6.49 -15.28
N GLY A 155 34.24 7.59 -15.92
CA GLY A 155 34.92 8.72 -15.29
C GLY A 155 34.13 9.22 -14.08
N ILE A 156 34.60 8.81 -12.90
CA ILE A 156 34.30 9.42 -11.62
C ILE A 156 34.82 10.87 -11.68
N ARG A 157 33.96 11.82 -12.03
CA ARG A 157 34.22 13.24 -11.77
C ARG A 157 33.91 13.52 -10.30
N LYS A 158 34.88 13.25 -9.42
CA LYS A 158 35.04 14.03 -8.19
C LYS A 158 35.45 15.44 -8.60
N ARG A 159 34.56 16.43 -8.44
CA ARG A 159 34.97 17.83 -8.30
C ARG A 159 34.77 18.21 -6.83
N PHE A 160 35.90 18.34 -6.14
CA PHE A 160 36.01 19.07 -4.90
C PHE A 160 35.92 20.57 -5.21
N GLY A 161 35.11 21.28 -4.41
CA GLY A 161 35.41 22.61 -3.86
C GLY A 161 35.34 23.82 -4.79
N THR A 162 34.26 24.61 -4.69
CA THR A 162 34.38 26.06 -4.51
C THR A 162 33.15 26.60 -3.76
N GLU A 163 33.44 27.24 -2.63
CA GLU A 163 32.65 28.20 -1.84
C GLU A 163 31.25 27.86 -1.28
N PRO A 164 31.08 27.93 0.06
CA PRO A 164 29.77 28.05 0.69
C PRO A 164 29.25 29.49 0.54
N PRO A 165 27.97 29.72 0.16
CA PRO A 165 27.36 31.02 0.37
C PRO A 165 27.22 31.26 1.87
N GLU A 166 27.88 32.33 2.29
CA GLU A 166 27.79 33.05 3.53
C GLU A 166 26.34 33.05 4.07
N ALA A 167 26.16 32.40 5.21
CA ALA A 167 24.91 32.47 5.96
C ALA A 167 24.71 33.92 6.44
N PRO A 168 23.52 34.52 6.28
CA PRO A 168 23.25 35.81 6.89
C PRO A 168 23.30 35.64 8.41
N VAL A 169 24.25 36.35 9.00
CA VAL A 169 24.32 36.75 10.41
C VAL A 169 22.91 37.06 10.95
N PRO A 170 22.43 36.39 12.02
CA PRO A 170 21.29 36.91 12.76
C PRO A 170 21.73 38.21 13.44
N ALA A 171 21.15 39.32 13.00
CA ALA A 171 21.25 40.58 13.70
C ALA A 171 20.79 40.36 15.15
N THR A 172 21.67 40.70 16.09
CA THR A 172 21.32 41.01 17.47
C THR A 172 20.34 42.17 17.44
N VAL A 173 19.05 41.86 17.66
CA VAL A 173 18.04 42.86 17.91
C VAL A 173 17.85 42.91 19.42
N ASP A 174 18.46 43.92 20.04
CA ASP A 174 18.06 44.40 21.35
C ASP A 174 16.55 44.72 21.33
N HIS A 175 15.77 44.03 22.16
CA HIS A 175 14.40 44.39 22.51
C HIS A 175 14.39 44.75 23.99
N GLU A 176 14.84 45.97 24.30
CA GLU A 176 14.39 46.72 25.47
C GLU A 176 12.94 47.18 25.24
N ASP A 177 12.15 47.06 26.30
CA ASP A 177 10.97 47.86 26.64
C ASP A 177 9.87 48.10 25.59
N ALA A 178 8.73 47.41 25.78
CA ALA A 178 7.45 48.06 26.13
C ALA A 178 6.28 47.08 25.94
N HIS A 179 5.75 46.55 27.04
CA HIS A 179 4.40 45.98 27.07
C HIS A 179 3.39 47.08 27.44
N PRO A 180 2.52 47.56 26.53
CA PRO A 180 1.32 48.27 26.92
C PRO A 180 0.23 47.26 27.33
N GLY A 181 -0.45 47.58 28.43
CA GLY A 181 -1.32 46.70 29.21
C GLY A 181 -2.41 45.94 28.46
N LEU A 182 -2.57 44.69 28.85
CA LEU A 182 -3.83 43.94 28.69
C LEU A 182 -4.80 44.36 29.81
N PRO A 183 -6.06 44.71 29.48
CA PRO A 183 -7.08 45.01 30.48
C PRO A 183 -7.48 43.72 31.22
N GLY A 184 -7.56 43.82 32.54
CA GLY A 184 -7.89 42.73 33.45
C GLY A 184 -9.23 42.08 33.15
N LEU A 185 -9.22 40.75 33.08
CA LEU A 185 -10.41 39.92 33.11
C LEU A 185 -10.92 39.81 34.56
N PRO A 186 -12.21 40.10 34.83
CA PRO A 186 -12.78 39.98 36.17
C PRO A 186 -13.02 38.52 36.55
N GLY A 187 -12.72 38.25 37.83
CA GLY A 187 -12.87 37.03 38.62
C GLY A 187 -13.78 35.92 38.09
N LEU A 188 -13.17 34.73 37.93
CA LEU A 188 -13.88 33.46 38.01
C LEU A 188 -14.13 33.11 39.49
N PRO A 189 -15.38 32.83 39.90
CA PRO A 189 -15.70 32.46 41.27
C PRO A 189 -15.38 30.98 41.53
N GLY A 190 -14.70 30.72 42.65
CA GLY A 190 -14.92 29.57 43.53
C GLY A 190 -14.69 28.17 42.95
N LEU A 191 -13.43 27.74 42.89
CA LEU A 191 -13.10 26.31 42.97
C LEU A 191 -13.15 25.89 44.44
N ASN A 192 -14.31 25.35 44.85
CA ASN A 192 -14.45 24.60 46.10
C ASN A 192 -13.69 23.27 45.99
N PRO A 193 -12.74 22.95 46.90
CA PRO A 193 -11.97 21.70 46.85
C PRO A 193 -12.71 20.47 47.43
N ASP A 194 -14.00 20.57 47.77
CA ASP A 194 -14.71 19.51 48.53
C ASP A 194 -15.61 18.57 47.71
N ASN A 195 -15.60 18.64 46.37
CA ASN A 195 -16.45 17.76 45.55
C ASN A 195 -15.74 16.49 45.06
N PHE A 196 -15.03 15.80 45.97
CA PHE A 196 -14.64 14.39 45.81
C PHE A 196 -15.80 13.48 46.23
N GLU A 197 -16.95 13.64 45.58
CA GLU A 197 -18.07 12.74 45.77
C GLU A 197 -17.84 11.48 44.93
N GLN A 198 -17.38 10.44 45.62
CA GLN A 198 -17.54 9.02 45.32
C GLN A 198 -18.13 8.68 43.94
N GLN A 199 -17.25 8.60 42.94
CA GLN A 199 -17.57 7.90 41.70
C GLN A 199 -17.62 6.40 42.02
N ALA A 200 -18.84 5.90 42.18
CA ALA A 200 -19.14 4.49 42.37
C ALA A 200 -18.45 3.65 41.28
N PRO A 201 -17.94 2.44 41.59
CA PRO A 201 -17.29 1.60 40.61
C PRO A 201 -18.27 1.28 39.48
N ALA A 202 -18.01 1.87 38.32
CA ALA A 202 -18.70 1.53 37.09
C ALA A 202 -18.60 0.01 36.91
N THR A 203 -19.76 -0.63 36.82
CA THR A 203 -19.89 -2.03 36.42
C THR A 203 -19.02 -2.23 35.17
N PRO A 204 -18.22 -3.31 35.06
CA PRO A 204 -17.45 -3.61 33.85
C PRO A 204 -18.44 -3.93 32.73
N GLY A 205 -18.94 -2.86 32.10
CA GLY A 205 -19.75 -2.92 30.90
C GLY A 205 -18.90 -3.50 29.79
N GLU A 206 -19.54 -4.33 28.96
CA GLU A 206 -18.96 -4.97 27.78
C GLU A 206 -18.02 -4.00 27.04
N ALA A 207 -16.71 -4.17 27.26
CA ALA A 207 -15.71 -3.57 26.39
C ALA A 207 -15.99 -4.12 25.00
N THR A 208 -16.55 -3.27 24.13
CA THR A 208 -16.82 -3.63 22.75
C THR A 208 -15.49 -4.02 22.12
N LEU A 209 -15.46 -5.19 21.48
CA LEU A 209 -14.25 -5.75 20.85
C LEU A 209 -13.54 -4.74 19.94
N ASP A 210 -14.29 -3.81 19.37
CA ASP A 210 -13.79 -2.74 18.51
C ASP A 210 -13.04 -1.64 19.27
N GLY A 211 -13.45 -1.31 20.50
CA GLY A 211 -12.77 -0.34 21.36
C GLY A 211 -11.39 -0.83 21.82
N ASP A 212 -11.32 -2.10 22.21
CA ASP A 212 -10.05 -2.73 22.65
C ASP A 212 -9.05 -2.86 21.49
N LEU A 213 -9.51 -3.20 20.28
CA LEU A 213 -8.63 -3.32 19.12
C LEU A 213 -8.02 -1.98 18.73
N GLY A 214 -8.83 -0.91 18.69
CA GLY A 214 -8.37 0.44 18.37
C GLY A 214 -7.31 0.94 19.36
N HIS A 215 -7.52 0.69 20.65
CA HIS A 215 -6.55 1.04 21.69
C HIS A 215 -5.22 0.29 21.51
N LEU A 216 -5.26 -1.04 21.30
CA LEU A 216 -4.07 -1.86 21.13
C LEU A 216 -3.27 -1.51 19.85
N LEU A 217 -3.96 -1.21 18.74
CA LEU A 217 -3.31 -0.77 17.50
C LEU A 217 -2.63 0.60 17.69
N ARG A 218 -3.29 1.53 18.38
CA ARG A 218 -2.70 2.83 18.70
C ARG A 218 -1.50 2.70 19.62
N GLU A 219 -1.54 1.79 20.59
CA GLU A 219 -0.40 1.53 21.47
C GLU A 219 0.78 0.93 20.69
N LEU A 220 0.52 0.01 19.75
CA LEU A 220 1.54 -0.51 18.82
C LEU A 220 2.10 0.54 17.86
N GLU A 221 1.34 1.57 17.51
CA GLU A 221 1.83 2.65 16.63
C GLU A 221 2.69 3.66 17.41
N VAL A 222 2.27 4.02 18.62
CA VAL A 222 2.90 5.06 19.43
C VAL A 222 4.19 4.56 20.09
N ARG A 223 4.22 3.31 20.60
CA ARG A 223 5.37 2.80 21.34
C ARG A 223 6.67 2.71 20.53
N PRO A 224 6.71 2.25 19.27
CA PRO A 224 7.93 2.21 18.48
C PRO A 224 8.52 3.61 18.24
N ILE A 225 7.68 4.64 18.19
CA ILE A 225 8.11 6.04 18.02
C ILE A 225 8.76 6.55 19.31
N LEU A 226 8.21 6.19 20.47
CA LEU A 226 8.69 6.61 21.79
C LEU A 226 9.89 5.79 22.27
N ASN A 227 9.92 4.49 22.00
CA ASN A 227 10.97 3.54 22.39
C ASN A 227 12.04 3.38 21.29
N ALA A 228 12.22 4.37 20.42
CA ALA A 228 13.17 4.35 19.33
C ALA A 228 14.63 4.38 19.82
N ARG A 229 15.08 3.30 20.47
CA ARG A 229 16.44 2.79 20.29
C ARG A 229 16.52 2.33 18.84
N ARG A 230 16.64 3.30 17.93
CA ARG A 230 16.81 3.06 16.50
C ARG A 230 17.90 2.02 16.36
N SER A 231 17.58 0.88 15.78
CA SER A 231 18.61 -0.07 15.36
C SER A 231 19.63 0.73 14.55
N PRO A 232 20.93 0.54 14.81
CA PRO A 232 21.96 1.34 14.18
C PRO A 232 21.79 1.28 12.65
N PRO A 233 22.08 2.38 11.93
CA PRO A 233 21.96 2.41 10.48
C PRO A 233 22.78 1.26 9.88
N GLY A 234 22.13 0.34 9.17
CA GLY A 234 22.73 -0.88 8.63
C GLY A 234 22.42 -2.18 9.39
N ALA A 235 21.71 -2.12 10.52
CA ALA A 235 21.18 -3.32 11.15
C ALA A 235 20.15 -3.99 10.21
N PRO A 236 20.15 -5.34 10.10
CA PRO A 236 19.19 -6.05 9.28
C PRO A 236 17.77 -5.75 9.76
N GLU A 237 16.86 -5.46 8.83
CA GLU A 237 15.45 -5.24 9.14
C GLU A 237 14.87 -6.51 9.77
N GLN A 238 14.45 -6.43 11.04
CA GLN A 238 13.78 -7.52 11.72
C GLN A 238 12.27 -7.41 11.50
N TRP A 239 11.67 -8.51 11.07
CA TRP A 239 10.24 -8.66 10.88
C TRP A 239 9.73 -9.71 11.85
N THR A 240 8.70 -9.38 12.62
CA THR A 240 8.01 -10.32 13.50
C THR A 240 6.68 -10.68 12.85
N GLU A 241 6.50 -11.96 12.54
CA GLU A 241 5.27 -12.48 11.95
C GLU A 241 4.49 -13.27 13.00
N ILE A 242 3.26 -12.84 13.29
CA ILE A 242 2.36 -13.50 14.24
C ILE A 242 1.19 -14.12 13.45
N PRO A 243 1.02 -15.45 13.45
CA PRO A 243 -0.07 -16.10 12.75
C PRO A 243 -1.41 -15.82 13.46
N ILE A 244 -2.34 -15.16 12.77
CA ILE A 244 -3.71 -14.93 13.28
C ILE A 244 -4.58 -16.14 12.94
N THR A 245 -4.54 -16.58 11.68
CA THR A 245 -5.20 -17.79 11.17
C THR A 245 -4.25 -18.53 10.21
N GLY A 246 -4.65 -19.71 9.70
CA GLY A 246 -3.83 -20.45 8.73
C GLY A 246 -3.58 -19.73 7.39
N ARG A 247 -4.21 -18.57 7.16
CA ARG A 247 -4.05 -17.75 5.93
C ARG A 247 -3.78 -16.27 6.20
N VAL A 248 -3.80 -15.83 7.46
CA VAL A 248 -3.68 -14.41 7.82
C VAL A 248 -2.59 -14.26 8.88
N TYR A 249 -1.63 -13.40 8.59
CA TYR A 249 -0.47 -13.11 9.44
C TYR A 249 -0.44 -11.61 9.75
N LEU A 250 -0.03 -11.27 10.97
CA LEU A 250 0.29 -9.92 11.38
C LEU A 250 1.80 -9.75 11.32
N SER A 251 2.29 -8.98 10.35
CA SER A 251 3.72 -8.69 10.20
C SER A 251 4.01 -7.30 10.74
N ILE A 252 4.85 -7.22 11.76
CA ILE A 252 5.26 -5.95 12.38
C ILE A 252 6.76 -5.79 12.20
N ARG A 253 7.17 -4.63 11.70
CA ARG A 253 8.57 -4.30 11.45
C ARG A 253 9.20 -3.69 12.70
N GLY A 254 10.38 -4.19 13.10
CA GLY A 254 11.16 -3.62 14.19
C GLY A 254 10.49 -3.74 15.57
N LEU A 255 9.63 -4.74 15.76
CA LEU A 255 8.97 -4.97 17.05
C LEU A 255 10.03 -5.39 18.08
N SER A 256 10.09 -4.67 19.20
CA SER A 256 10.97 -5.02 20.32
C SER A 256 10.42 -6.25 21.06
N THR A 257 11.28 -6.99 21.76
CA THR A 257 10.84 -8.12 22.61
C THR A 257 9.88 -7.67 23.73
N GLU A 258 9.99 -6.41 24.16
CA GLU A 258 9.12 -5.82 25.20
C GLU A 258 7.69 -5.55 24.68
N ASP A 259 7.53 -5.30 23.38
CA ASP A 259 6.24 -5.01 22.74
C ASP A 259 5.56 -6.26 22.16
N ALA A 260 6.24 -7.43 22.20
CA ALA A 260 5.69 -8.70 21.74
C ALA A 260 4.33 -9.07 22.38
N PRO A 261 4.09 -8.87 23.70
CA PRO A 261 2.79 -9.18 24.31
C PRO A 261 1.63 -8.35 23.75
N ILE A 262 1.89 -7.10 23.33
CA ILE A 262 0.85 -6.22 22.77
C ILE A 262 0.47 -6.69 21.36
N ALA A 263 1.46 -7.06 20.56
CA ALA A 263 1.23 -7.63 19.24
C ALA A 263 0.46 -8.96 19.32
N GLU A 264 0.75 -9.81 20.31
CA GLU A 264 -0.03 -11.02 20.58
C GLU A 264 -1.47 -10.71 21.01
N ALA A 265 -1.69 -9.66 21.80
CA ALA A 265 -3.03 -9.22 22.18
C ALA A 265 -3.84 -8.78 20.96
N VAL A 266 -3.26 -7.98 20.06
CA VAL A 266 -3.88 -7.60 18.78
C VAL A 266 -4.22 -8.82 17.94
N ALA A 267 -3.27 -9.75 17.79
CA ALA A 267 -3.51 -10.99 17.04
C ALA A 267 -4.66 -11.81 17.64
N ARG A 268 -4.79 -11.85 18.97
CA ARG A 268 -5.88 -12.56 19.67
C ARG A 268 -7.24 -11.91 19.41
N VAL A 269 -7.32 -10.58 19.44
CA VAL A 269 -8.56 -9.83 19.14
C VAL A 269 -8.96 -10.01 17.68
N LEU A 270 -8.00 -9.87 16.74
CA LEU A 270 -8.23 -10.12 15.31
C LEU A 270 -8.70 -11.55 15.05
N LYS A 271 -8.09 -12.54 15.70
CA LYS A 271 -8.50 -13.94 15.60
C LYS A 271 -9.94 -14.16 16.08
N ARG A 272 -10.35 -13.49 17.17
CA ARG A 272 -11.72 -13.55 17.68
C ARG A 272 -12.71 -12.92 16.69
N ALA A 273 -12.41 -11.73 16.18
CA ALA A 273 -13.23 -11.03 15.20
C ALA A 273 -13.42 -11.84 13.91
N LEU A 274 -12.35 -12.45 13.39
CA LEU A 274 -12.41 -13.32 12.22
C LEU A 274 -13.24 -14.58 12.48
N ARG A 275 -13.16 -15.17 13.68
CA ARG A 275 -13.96 -16.34 14.05
C ARG A 275 -15.46 -16.02 14.10
N THR A 276 -15.83 -14.88 14.68
CA THR A 276 -17.24 -14.44 14.77
C THR A 276 -17.85 -14.24 13.38
N ARG A 277 -17.09 -13.68 12.44
CA ARG A 277 -17.55 -13.51 11.04
C ARG A 277 -17.64 -14.82 10.26
N ALA A 278 -16.78 -15.78 10.57
CA ALA A 278 -16.73 -17.08 9.90
C ALA A 278 -17.82 -18.07 10.36
N SER A 279 -18.63 -17.72 11.34
CA SER A 279 -19.83 -18.47 11.72
C SER A 279 -21.04 -17.89 10.98
N PRO A 280 -21.33 -18.33 9.74
CA PRO A 280 -22.58 -17.93 9.10
C PRO A 280 -23.73 -18.48 9.94
N THR A 281 -24.59 -17.59 10.40
CA THR A 281 -25.87 -17.89 11.00
C THR A 281 -26.61 -18.85 10.07
N SER A 282 -26.66 -20.13 10.40
CA SER A 282 -27.59 -21.07 9.75
C SER A 282 -28.98 -20.72 10.26
N ALA A 283 -29.65 -19.84 9.53
CA ALA A 283 -31.07 -19.55 9.65
C ALA A 283 -31.77 -20.01 8.37
#